data_AF-A0A7S0B6J1-F1
#
_entry.id   AF-A0A7S0B6J1-F1
#
_cell.length_a   1.000
_cell.length_b   1.000
_cell.length_c   1.000
_cell.angle_alpha   90.00
_cell.angle_beta   90.00
_cell.angle_gamma   90.00
#
_symmetry.space_group_name_H-M   'P 1'
#
loop_
_entity.id
_entity.type
_entity.pdbx_description
1 polymer ?
#
loop_
_entity_poly.entity_id
_entity_poly.type
_entity_poly.pdbx_seq_one_letter_code
_entity_poly.pdbx_strand_id
1 'polypeptide(L)'
;DQVAGYRTHLSAMLLEELDLSRQPHQPVVHDGPISFDGRVQYGGRTLQEEPLKLEEEQQRECLNLLQKGGLKYAEVGKDYPKPIDLAGHGKLFNDIRTGKLQLAYFDPDKQVNVVDAVATKGILGDSDFALGSMPGSHEDLYNEAVWISLTDSVEFCIVFEGECERIWFRVWKRNIDRAVSNGKAILVLTKDDTTLGFNQSIEIAYLRRRGIEFVTMRALDFCDAAAADDVCAERKDSGVHAVRQLSVRAPAP
;
A
#
# COMPACT_ATOMS: atom_id res chain seq x y z
N ASP A 1 18.89 32.16 5.98
CA ASP A 1 17.59 32.57 6.53
C ASP A 1 16.53 32.71 5.45
N GLN A 2 15.74 31.64 5.29
CA GLN A 2 14.36 31.57 4.76
C GLN A 2 14.08 30.09 4.39
N VAL A 3 14.16 29.20 5.39
CA VAL A 3 13.54 27.87 5.36
C VAL A 3 12.46 27.89 6.45
N ALA A 4 11.54 28.84 6.31
CA ALA A 4 10.40 29.01 7.18
C ALA A 4 9.18 29.12 6.28
N GLY A 5 8.31 28.12 6.31
CA GLY A 5 7.00 28.21 5.66
C GLY A 5 6.59 27.05 4.76
N TYR A 6 6.87 25.81 5.12
CA TYR A 6 6.00 24.70 4.68
C TYR A 6 5.78 23.75 5.86
N ARG A 7 4.93 24.20 6.79
CA ARG A 7 3.99 23.26 7.41
C ARG A 7 2.90 23.07 6.35
N THR A 8 3.12 22.17 5.41
CA THR A 8 1.99 21.46 4.83
C THR A 8 1.30 20.81 6.03
N HIS A 9 0.15 21.35 6.43
CA HIS A 9 -0.77 20.60 7.26
C HIS A 9 -1.28 19.44 6.37
N LEU A 10 -0.44 18.42 6.17
CA LEU A 10 -0.92 17.10 5.76
C LEU A 10 -1.74 16.66 6.96
N SER A 11 -3.06 16.84 6.86
CA SER A 11 -3.95 16.34 7.89
C SER A 11 -3.91 14.83 7.73
N ALA A 12 -3.49 14.14 8.79
CA ALA A 12 -3.43 12.70 8.78
C ALA A 12 -4.84 12.15 8.57
N MET A 13 -5.03 11.34 7.52
CA MET A 13 -6.31 10.69 7.27
C MET A 13 -6.69 9.80 8.45
N LEU A 14 -7.95 9.88 8.87
CA LEU A 14 -8.50 9.03 9.91
C LEU A 14 -9.32 7.89 9.30
N LEU A 15 -9.30 6.72 9.93
CA LEU A 15 -10.05 5.56 9.46
C LEU A 15 -11.56 5.84 9.42
N GLU A 16 -12.07 6.69 10.32
CA GLU A 16 -13.48 7.09 10.36
C GLU A 16 -13.93 7.96 9.18
N GLU A 17 -12.99 8.53 8.43
CA GLU A 17 -13.27 9.30 7.21
C GLU A 17 -13.56 8.36 6.02
N LEU A 18 -13.26 7.06 6.14
CA LEU A 18 -13.58 6.05 5.13
C LEU A 18 -15.03 5.56 5.26
N ASP A 19 -15.76 5.51 4.14
CA ASP A 19 -17.08 4.87 4.09
C ASP A 19 -16.97 3.34 4.12
N LEU A 20 -17.01 2.78 5.33
CA LEU A 20 -16.98 1.35 5.57
C LEU A 20 -18.36 0.66 5.43
N SER A 21 -19.45 1.41 5.20
CA SER A 21 -20.82 0.88 5.30
C SER A 21 -21.17 -0.16 4.23
N ARG A 22 -20.46 -0.13 3.09
CA ARG A 22 -20.65 -1.04 1.95
C ARG A 22 -19.48 -1.99 1.73
N GLN A 23 -18.53 -2.01 2.65
CA GLN A 23 -17.28 -2.75 2.48
C GLN A 23 -17.45 -4.22 2.88
N PRO A 24 -16.68 -5.13 2.27
CA PRO A 24 -16.68 -6.52 2.69
C PRO A 24 -16.24 -6.63 4.16
N HIS A 25 -16.96 -7.38 4.97
CA HIS A 25 -16.55 -7.65 6.37
C HIS A 25 -15.40 -8.65 6.45
N GLN A 26 -15.30 -9.55 5.46
CA GLN A 26 -14.19 -10.47 5.31
C GLN A 26 -13.84 -10.58 3.83
N PRO A 27 -12.55 -10.54 3.47
CA PRO A 27 -12.15 -10.69 2.09
C PRO A 27 -12.30 -12.15 1.65
N VAL A 28 -12.61 -12.36 0.37
CA VAL A 28 -12.63 -13.70 -0.22
C VAL A 28 -11.18 -14.14 -0.46
N VAL A 29 -10.72 -15.06 0.37
CA VAL A 29 -9.36 -15.62 0.31
C VAL A 29 -9.36 -16.82 -0.62
N HIS A 30 -8.26 -17.06 -1.32
CA HIS A 30 -8.09 -18.26 -2.14
C HIS A 30 -8.26 -19.56 -1.32
N ASP A 31 -8.94 -20.57 -1.87
CA ASP A 31 -9.08 -21.89 -1.25
C ASP A 31 -8.21 -22.94 -1.97
N GLY A 32 -7.52 -23.79 -1.19
CA GLY A 32 -6.74 -24.92 -1.70
C GLY A 32 -5.28 -24.60 -2.09
N PRO A 33 -4.53 -25.60 -2.60
CA PRO A 33 -3.16 -25.41 -3.09
C PRO A 33 -3.16 -24.54 -4.35
N ILE A 34 -2.25 -23.57 -4.40
CA ILE A 34 -2.26 -22.56 -5.46
C ILE A 34 -1.58 -23.09 -6.71
N SER A 35 -2.24 -22.87 -7.86
CA SER A 35 -1.70 -23.21 -9.17
C SER A 35 -1.76 -21.99 -10.10
N PHE A 36 -0.67 -21.67 -10.78
CA PHE A 36 -0.62 -20.70 -11.89
C PHE A 36 -0.35 -21.45 -13.19
N ASP A 37 -1.19 -21.24 -14.21
CA ASP A 37 -1.09 -21.93 -15.52
C ASP A 37 -0.95 -23.46 -15.41
N GLY A 38 -1.68 -24.06 -14.47
CA GLY A 38 -1.63 -25.49 -14.18
C GLY A 38 -0.39 -25.96 -13.42
N ARG A 39 0.50 -25.05 -12.99
CA ARG A 39 1.66 -25.36 -12.14
C ARG A 39 1.37 -25.00 -10.70
N VAL A 40 1.44 -26.01 -9.83
CA VAL A 40 1.32 -25.85 -8.39
C VAL A 40 2.50 -25.00 -7.87
N GLN A 41 2.17 -23.84 -7.30
CA GLN A 41 3.11 -22.92 -6.67
C GLN A 41 3.40 -23.37 -5.23
N TYR A 42 4.54 -22.93 -4.70
CA TYR A 42 4.94 -23.17 -3.30
C TYR A 42 4.85 -24.65 -2.86
N GLY A 43 5.12 -25.58 -3.77
CA GLY A 43 5.13 -27.02 -3.48
C GLY A 43 3.76 -27.60 -3.09
N GLY A 44 2.65 -26.91 -3.33
CA GLY A 44 1.29 -27.40 -3.05
C GLY A 44 0.84 -27.25 -1.61
N ARG A 45 1.49 -26.36 -0.86
CA ARG A 45 1.13 -26.04 0.52
C ARG A 45 -0.15 -25.21 0.58
N THR A 46 -0.87 -25.37 1.67
CA THR A 46 -2.09 -24.59 1.96
C THR A 46 -1.74 -23.16 2.42
N LEU A 47 -2.71 -22.25 2.37
CA LEU A 47 -2.53 -20.88 2.88
C LEU A 47 -2.22 -20.81 4.37
N GLN A 48 -2.57 -21.83 5.15
CA GLN A 48 -2.22 -21.89 6.57
C GLN A 48 -0.77 -22.36 6.79
N GLU A 49 -0.24 -23.21 5.90
CA GLU A 49 1.10 -23.76 5.97
C GLU A 49 2.16 -22.83 5.38
N GLU A 50 1.81 -22.07 4.33
CA GLU A 50 2.78 -21.23 3.62
C GLU A 50 3.45 -20.15 4.49
N PRO A 51 2.74 -19.41 5.36
CA PRO A 51 3.38 -18.41 6.21
C PRO A 51 4.45 -19.01 7.13
N LEU A 52 4.18 -20.19 7.71
CA LEU A 52 5.16 -20.93 8.53
C LEU A 52 6.39 -21.30 7.70
N LYS A 53 6.15 -21.80 6.49
CA LYS A 53 7.24 -22.27 5.64
C LYS A 53 8.10 -21.13 5.13
N LEU A 54 7.47 -20.02 4.75
CA LEU A 54 8.17 -18.79 4.42
C LEU A 54 9.00 -18.28 5.60
N GLU A 55 8.49 -18.31 6.84
CA GLU A 55 9.29 -17.93 8.01
C GLU A 55 10.56 -18.80 8.16
N GLU A 56 10.43 -20.13 8.05
CA GLU A 56 11.56 -21.06 8.14
C GLU A 56 12.55 -20.91 6.97
N GLU A 57 12.03 -20.81 5.74
CA GLU A 57 12.81 -20.72 4.52
C GLU A 57 13.51 -19.37 4.45
N GLN A 58 12.84 -18.26 4.77
CA GLN A 58 13.43 -16.93 4.76
C GLN A 58 14.54 -16.77 5.79
N GLN A 59 14.43 -17.40 6.96
CA GLN A 59 15.52 -17.37 7.94
C GLN A 59 16.77 -18.09 7.40
N ARG A 60 16.59 -19.20 6.69
CA ARG A 60 17.68 -19.97 6.06
C ARG A 60 18.23 -19.29 4.80
N GLU A 61 17.35 -18.74 3.98
CA GLU A 61 17.63 -17.99 2.76
C GLU A 61 18.41 -16.72 3.07
N CYS A 62 18.01 -15.99 4.13
CA CYS A 62 18.76 -14.87 4.65
C CYS A 62 20.19 -15.31 4.91
N LEU A 63 20.42 -16.35 5.72
CA LEU A 63 21.78 -16.84 6.01
C LEU A 63 22.56 -17.23 4.74
N ASN A 64 21.90 -17.80 3.73
CA ASN A 64 22.53 -18.20 2.47
C ASN A 64 22.89 -17.02 1.54
N LEU A 65 21.97 -16.08 1.32
CA LEU A 65 22.19 -14.90 0.47
C LEU A 65 23.29 -14.01 1.03
N LEU A 66 23.31 -13.93 2.34
CA LEU A 66 24.29 -13.28 3.15
C LEU A 66 25.70 -13.91 3.04
N GLN A 67 25.79 -15.23 2.96
CA GLN A 67 27.04 -15.96 2.69
C GLN A 67 27.51 -15.82 1.24
N LYS A 68 26.57 -15.69 0.29
CA LYS A 68 26.86 -15.60 -1.16
C LYS A 68 27.15 -14.18 -1.65
N GLY A 69 27.03 -13.16 -0.81
CA GLY A 69 27.28 -11.76 -1.19
C GLY A 69 26.28 -11.15 -2.18
N GLY A 70 25.19 -11.86 -2.49
CA GLY A 70 24.07 -11.32 -3.29
C GLY A 70 23.24 -10.29 -2.53
N LEU A 71 23.32 -10.32 -1.19
CA LEU A 71 22.92 -9.24 -0.29
C LEU A 71 24.18 -8.68 0.39
N LYS A 72 24.32 -7.35 0.48
CA LYS A 72 25.40 -6.73 1.25
C LYS A 72 25.07 -6.83 2.75
N TYR A 73 25.62 -7.84 3.42
CA TYR A 73 25.39 -8.16 4.85
C TYR A 73 25.66 -7.01 5.85
N ALA A 74 26.34 -5.92 5.49
CA ALA A 74 26.43 -4.75 6.39
C ALA A 74 25.03 -4.18 6.76
N GLU A 75 24.01 -4.48 5.95
CA GLU A 75 22.66 -3.92 6.03
C GLU A 75 21.69 -4.79 6.84
N VAL A 76 21.85 -6.11 6.96
CA VAL A 76 20.75 -6.96 7.50
C VAL A 76 20.65 -6.96 9.04
N GLY A 77 21.69 -6.51 9.75
CA GLY A 77 21.69 -6.43 11.22
C GLY A 77 21.39 -5.05 11.80
N LYS A 78 21.62 -3.98 11.02
CA LYS A 78 21.52 -2.58 11.48
C LYS A 78 20.67 -1.68 10.56
N ASP A 79 20.48 -2.08 9.29
CA ASP A 79 19.75 -1.34 8.24
C ASP A 79 18.87 -2.26 7.36
N TYR A 80 18.18 -3.23 7.98
CA TYR A 80 17.12 -3.99 7.31
C TYR A 80 16.17 -2.98 6.64
N PRO A 81 15.81 -3.09 5.34
CA PRO A 81 15.33 -1.96 4.53
C PRO A 81 14.29 -1.14 5.28
N LYS A 82 14.67 0.00 5.85
CA LYS A 82 13.81 0.71 6.82
C LYS A 82 12.66 1.37 6.06
N PRO A 83 11.46 1.46 6.67
CA PRO A 83 10.43 2.34 6.14
C PRO A 83 10.99 3.74 6.02
N ILE A 84 10.52 4.47 5.02
CA ILE A 84 10.86 5.87 4.82
C ILE A 84 10.26 6.66 5.98
N ASP A 85 11.08 7.45 6.66
CA ASP A 85 10.58 8.33 7.70
C ASP A 85 9.83 9.56 7.16
N LEU A 86 9.17 10.29 8.06
CA LEU A 86 8.40 11.50 7.69
C LEU A 86 9.27 12.59 7.03
N ALA A 87 10.59 12.60 7.25
CA ALA A 87 11.49 13.54 6.59
C ALA A 87 11.77 13.09 5.13
N GLY A 88 11.98 11.80 4.91
CA GLY A 88 12.13 11.20 3.58
C GLY A 88 10.85 11.24 2.75
N HIS A 89 9.70 11.23 3.43
CA HIS A 89 8.37 11.36 2.84
C HIS A 89 8.27 12.62 1.96
N GLY A 90 8.51 13.82 2.48
CA GLY A 90 8.37 15.05 1.69
C GLY A 90 9.29 15.11 0.46
N LYS A 91 10.48 14.51 0.54
CA LYS A 91 11.39 14.38 -0.62
C LYS A 91 10.79 13.45 -1.68
N LEU A 92 10.32 12.27 -1.27
CA LEU A 92 9.69 11.29 -2.16
C LEU A 92 8.49 11.90 -2.89
N PHE A 93 7.60 12.56 -2.14
CA PHE A 93 6.45 13.27 -2.69
C PHE A 93 6.87 14.29 -3.76
N ASN A 94 7.86 15.12 -3.46
CA ASN A 94 8.34 16.13 -4.40
C ASN A 94 9.04 15.51 -5.63
N ASP A 95 9.79 14.42 -5.47
CA ASP A 95 10.44 13.72 -6.59
C ASP A 95 9.37 13.12 -7.53
N ILE A 96 8.28 12.56 -7.01
CA ILE A 96 7.16 12.07 -7.82
C ILE A 96 6.45 13.23 -8.53
N ARG A 97 6.07 14.27 -7.78
CA ARG A 97 5.37 15.45 -8.32
C ARG A 97 6.16 16.17 -9.42
N THR A 98 7.48 16.17 -9.33
CA THR A 98 8.37 16.80 -10.33
C THR A 98 8.74 15.88 -11.48
N GLY A 99 8.21 14.65 -11.51
CA GLY A 99 8.51 13.65 -12.54
C GLY A 99 9.92 13.06 -12.44
N LYS A 100 10.61 13.30 -11.33
CA LYS A 100 11.94 12.72 -11.05
C LYS A 100 11.87 11.25 -10.67
N LEU A 101 10.73 10.83 -10.13
CA LEU A 101 10.43 9.45 -9.78
C LEU A 101 9.08 9.05 -10.36
N GLN A 102 8.98 7.83 -10.86
CA GLN A 102 7.71 7.21 -11.26
C GLN A 102 7.47 6.01 -10.35
N LEU A 103 6.27 5.93 -9.77
CA LEU A 103 5.95 4.97 -8.72
C LEU A 103 5.73 3.56 -9.27
N ALA A 104 5.06 3.43 -10.41
CA ALA A 104 4.98 2.20 -11.18
C ALA A 104 5.07 2.50 -12.68
N TYR A 105 5.80 1.65 -13.40
CA TYR A 105 5.74 1.59 -14.86
C TYR A 105 5.85 0.15 -15.32
N PHE A 106 5.22 -0.15 -16.45
CA PHE A 106 5.37 -1.43 -17.14
C PHE A 106 6.76 -1.50 -17.79
N ASP A 107 7.59 -2.47 -17.37
CA ASP A 107 8.85 -2.80 -18.06
C ASP A 107 8.57 -3.89 -19.11
N PRO A 108 8.52 -3.54 -20.41
CA PRO A 108 8.20 -4.49 -21.47
C PRO A 108 9.26 -5.59 -21.63
N ASP A 109 10.51 -5.32 -21.22
CA ASP A 109 11.60 -6.29 -21.34
C ASP A 109 11.55 -7.33 -20.23
N LYS A 110 11.00 -6.96 -19.06
CA LYS A 110 10.86 -7.85 -17.92
C LYS A 110 9.46 -8.44 -17.76
N GLN A 111 8.47 -7.94 -18.50
CA GLN A 111 7.05 -8.29 -18.36
C GLN A 111 6.54 -8.18 -16.92
N VAL A 112 7.07 -7.22 -16.16
CA VAL A 112 6.68 -6.96 -14.77
C VAL A 112 6.45 -5.48 -14.54
N ASN A 113 5.60 -5.20 -13.56
CA ASN A 113 5.34 -3.86 -13.08
C ASN A 113 6.45 -3.49 -12.12
N VAL A 114 7.25 -2.49 -12.48
CA VAL A 114 8.36 -2.04 -11.64
C VAL A 114 7.81 -0.99 -10.69
N VAL A 115 7.67 -1.35 -9.42
CA VAL A 115 7.36 -0.41 -8.35
C VAL A 115 8.66 0.14 -7.79
N ASP A 116 8.77 1.45 -7.56
CA ASP A 116 10.03 2.00 -7.04
C ASP A 116 10.41 1.38 -5.68
N ALA A 117 11.65 0.91 -5.57
CA ALA A 117 12.19 0.24 -4.39
C ALA A 117 12.10 1.07 -3.11
N VAL A 118 11.87 2.38 -3.21
CA VAL A 118 11.66 3.28 -2.06
C VAL A 118 10.25 3.06 -1.51
N ALA A 119 9.20 3.05 -2.34
CA ALA A 119 7.83 2.79 -1.90
C ALA A 119 7.65 1.37 -1.32
N THR A 120 8.37 0.38 -1.87
CA THR A 120 8.29 -1.02 -1.40
C THR A 120 8.97 -1.28 -0.06
N LYS A 121 9.69 -0.31 0.52
CA LYS A 121 10.24 -0.41 1.89
C LYS A 121 9.23 -0.04 2.97
N GLY A 122 8.10 0.53 2.56
CA GLY A 122 7.08 1.13 3.40
C GLY A 122 7.32 2.62 3.64
N ILE A 123 6.23 3.35 3.88
CA ILE A 123 6.22 4.80 4.14
C ILE A 123 5.62 4.99 5.53
N LEU A 124 6.30 5.74 6.40
CA LEU A 124 5.72 6.12 7.68
C LEU A 124 4.70 7.24 7.50
N GLY A 125 3.61 7.15 8.26
CA GLY A 125 2.52 8.11 8.27
C GLY A 125 2.00 8.35 9.68
N ASP A 126 1.29 9.47 9.83
CA ASP A 126 0.69 9.89 11.10
C ASP A 126 -0.79 9.47 11.24
N SER A 127 -1.40 8.92 10.19
CA SER A 127 -2.78 8.36 10.17
C SER A 127 -3.07 7.41 11.32
N ASP A 128 -4.31 7.27 11.77
CA ASP A 128 -4.66 6.27 12.82
C ASP A 128 -4.71 4.82 12.29
N PHE A 129 -4.55 4.63 10.98
CA PHE A 129 -4.48 3.33 10.32
C PHE A 129 -3.24 3.19 9.42
N ALA A 130 -2.95 1.97 8.99
CA ALA A 130 -1.92 1.66 8.01
C ALA A 130 -2.47 0.79 6.89
N LEU A 131 -2.08 1.07 5.65
CA LEU A 131 -2.33 0.20 4.50
C LEU A 131 -1.44 -1.03 4.59
N GLY A 132 -2.05 -2.14 4.99
CA GLY A 132 -1.37 -3.40 5.24
C GLY A 132 -1.26 -4.31 4.03
N SER A 133 -2.15 -4.20 3.05
CA SER A 133 -2.17 -5.08 1.88
C SER A 133 -2.99 -4.47 0.74
N MET A 134 -2.62 -4.75 -0.51
CA MET A 134 -3.31 -4.26 -1.71
C MET A 134 -3.08 -5.19 -2.91
N PRO A 135 -4.03 -5.28 -3.87
CA PRO A 135 -3.81 -6.05 -5.09
C PRO A 135 -2.77 -5.37 -5.98
N GLY A 136 -1.65 -6.03 -6.23
CA GLY A 136 -0.61 -5.55 -7.15
C GLY A 136 -0.96 -5.65 -8.65
N SER A 137 -2.13 -6.21 -8.99
CA SER A 137 -2.55 -6.42 -10.38
C SER A 137 -3.16 -5.17 -11.05
N HIS A 138 -3.36 -4.08 -10.30
CA HIS A 138 -3.93 -2.82 -10.81
C HIS A 138 -2.94 -1.69 -10.56
N GLU A 139 -2.07 -1.42 -11.53
CA GLU A 139 -0.98 -0.44 -11.42
C GLU A 139 -1.49 0.96 -11.07
N ASP A 140 -2.56 1.41 -11.73
CA ASP A 140 -3.14 2.73 -11.52
C ASP A 140 -3.63 2.90 -10.08
N LEU A 141 -4.37 1.92 -9.55
CA LEU A 141 -4.84 1.95 -8.17
C LEU A 141 -3.68 1.88 -7.17
N TYR A 142 -2.65 1.09 -7.46
CA TYR A 142 -1.47 1.01 -6.59
C TYR A 142 -0.73 2.36 -6.54
N ASN A 143 -0.53 3.00 -7.69
CA ASN A 143 0.06 4.33 -7.78
C ASN A 143 -0.76 5.36 -7.00
N GLU A 144 -2.09 5.32 -7.15
CA GLU A 144 -2.99 6.21 -6.45
C GLU A 144 -2.94 6.00 -4.94
N ALA A 145 -2.95 4.75 -4.46
CA ALA A 145 -2.85 4.46 -3.03
C ALA A 145 -1.50 4.90 -2.43
N VAL A 146 -0.39 4.76 -3.17
CA VAL A 146 0.90 5.31 -2.75
C VAL A 146 0.85 6.84 -2.73
N TRP A 147 0.22 7.46 -3.74
CA TRP A 147 0.05 8.91 -3.79
C TRP A 147 -0.75 9.44 -2.60
N ILE A 148 -1.92 8.85 -2.31
CA ILE A 148 -2.77 9.11 -1.14
C ILE A 148 -1.98 8.94 0.16
N SER A 149 -1.16 7.89 0.24
CA SER A 149 -0.31 7.68 1.42
C SER A 149 0.68 8.81 1.65
N LEU A 150 1.15 9.43 0.56
CA LEU A 150 2.03 10.57 0.64
C LEU A 150 1.28 11.90 0.90
N THR A 151 0.12 12.10 0.29
CA THR A 151 -0.66 13.34 0.50
C THR A 151 -1.28 13.39 1.89
N ASP A 152 -1.82 12.27 2.36
CA ASP A 152 -2.66 12.23 3.55
C ASP A 152 -1.98 11.56 4.74
N SER A 153 -0.65 11.41 4.64
CA SER A 153 0.21 10.85 5.68
C SER A 153 -0.29 9.49 6.19
N VAL A 154 -0.73 8.63 5.26
CA VAL A 154 -1.14 7.26 5.57
C VAL A 154 0.10 6.37 5.67
N GLU A 155 0.22 5.61 6.76
CA GLU A 155 1.31 4.63 6.88
C GLU A 155 1.12 3.50 5.85
N PHE A 156 2.09 3.32 4.96
CA PHE A 156 2.04 2.35 3.87
C PHE A 156 2.98 1.18 4.18
N CYS A 157 2.43 0.00 4.49
CA CYS A 157 3.21 -1.17 4.89
C CYS A 157 3.50 -2.15 3.74
N ILE A 158 2.92 -1.92 2.56
CA ILE A 158 2.89 -2.87 1.45
C ILE A 158 4.28 -3.02 0.83
N VAL A 159 4.65 -4.26 0.51
CA VAL A 159 5.94 -4.60 -0.08
C VAL A 159 5.69 -5.41 -1.34
N PHE A 160 6.16 -4.92 -2.48
CA PHE A 160 6.06 -5.64 -3.74
C PHE A 160 7.09 -6.77 -3.82
N GLU A 161 6.62 -8.00 -4.05
CA GLU A 161 7.47 -9.20 -4.04
C GLU A 161 8.53 -9.19 -5.14
N GLY A 162 8.27 -8.55 -6.29
CA GLY A 162 9.22 -8.47 -7.40
C GLY A 162 10.51 -7.72 -7.04
N GLU A 163 10.40 -6.76 -6.12
CA GLU A 163 11.52 -5.89 -5.71
C GLU A 163 12.26 -6.40 -4.48
N CYS A 164 11.55 -7.04 -3.55
CA CYS A 164 12.12 -7.61 -2.34
C CYS A 164 12.34 -9.14 -2.44
N GLU A 165 12.23 -9.69 -3.65
CA GLU A 165 12.37 -11.09 -4.03
C GLU A 165 11.95 -12.05 -2.92
N ARG A 166 12.91 -12.66 -2.22
CA ARG A 166 12.69 -13.73 -1.25
C ARG A 166 12.49 -13.23 0.18
N ILE A 167 12.72 -11.95 0.46
CA ILE A 167 12.61 -11.38 1.82
C ILE A 167 11.37 -10.49 2.00
N TRP A 168 10.58 -10.29 0.94
CA TRP A 168 9.41 -9.39 0.92
C TRP A 168 8.50 -9.58 2.14
N PHE A 169 8.13 -10.83 2.45
CA PHE A 169 7.19 -11.14 3.52
C PHE A 169 7.75 -10.76 4.90
N ARG A 170 9.07 -10.89 5.09
CA ARG A 170 9.72 -10.47 6.34
C ARG A 170 9.77 -8.94 6.46
N VAL A 171 9.94 -8.21 5.35
CA VAL A 171 9.92 -6.74 5.34
C VAL A 171 8.51 -6.26 5.67
N TRP A 172 7.52 -6.83 4.99
CA TRP A 172 6.10 -6.58 5.20
C TRP A 172 5.70 -6.85 6.65
N LYS A 173 6.02 -8.05 7.18
CA LYS A 173 5.70 -8.44 8.57
C LYS A 173 6.24 -7.44 9.59
N ARG A 174 7.49 -6.99 9.42
CA ARG A 174 8.08 -5.97 10.30
C ARG A 174 7.28 -4.66 10.24
N ASN A 175 6.88 -4.23 9.05
CA ASN A 175 6.11 -2.99 8.88
C ASN A 175 4.74 -3.11 9.58
N ILE A 176 4.04 -4.23 9.38
CA ILE A 176 2.79 -4.54 10.08
C ILE A 176 2.97 -4.59 11.60
N ASP A 177 3.93 -5.37 12.09
CA ASP A 177 4.16 -5.51 13.54
C ASP A 177 4.46 -4.16 14.18
N ARG A 178 5.18 -3.28 13.47
CA ARG A 178 5.44 -1.90 13.90
C ARG A 178 4.17 -1.07 13.93
N ALA A 179 3.38 -1.05 12.85
CA ALA A 179 2.14 -0.29 12.77
C ALA A 179 1.17 -0.71 13.90
N VAL A 180 1.01 -2.02 14.13
CA VAL A 180 0.22 -2.57 15.24
C VAL A 180 0.77 -2.12 16.59
N SER A 181 2.09 -2.16 16.80
CA SER A 181 2.70 -1.71 18.06
C SER A 181 2.52 -0.21 18.34
N ASN A 182 2.31 0.58 17.28
CA ASN A 182 1.99 2.00 17.35
C ASN A 182 0.48 2.27 17.52
N GLY A 183 -0.34 1.22 17.67
CA GLY A 183 -1.78 1.33 17.84
C GLY A 183 -2.55 1.64 16.55
N LYS A 184 -1.94 1.46 15.38
CA LYS A 184 -2.59 1.70 14.09
C LYS A 184 -3.59 0.57 13.80
N ALA A 185 -4.76 0.92 13.25
CA ALA A 185 -5.63 -0.06 12.62
C ALA A 185 -5.01 -0.56 11.30
N ILE A 186 -5.21 -1.83 10.95
CA ILE A 186 -4.71 -2.37 9.68
C ILE A 186 -5.82 -2.37 8.64
N LEU A 187 -5.60 -1.66 7.53
CA LEU A 187 -6.51 -1.64 6.38
C LEU A 187 -5.98 -2.54 5.27
N VAL A 188 -6.84 -3.43 4.77
CA VAL A 188 -6.54 -4.35 3.67
C VAL A 188 -7.40 -4.00 2.47
N LEU A 189 -6.76 -3.65 1.36
CA LEU A 189 -7.44 -3.34 0.12
C LEU A 189 -7.70 -4.62 -0.69
N THR A 190 -8.94 -4.79 -1.15
CA THR A 190 -9.36 -5.89 -2.02
C THR A 190 -9.50 -5.43 -3.46
N LYS A 191 -9.61 -6.38 -4.39
CA LYS A 191 -10.08 -6.07 -5.75
C LYS A 191 -11.55 -5.65 -5.74
N ASP A 192 -12.03 -5.17 -6.88
CA ASP A 192 -13.43 -4.73 -7.07
C ASP A 192 -14.45 -5.83 -6.78
N ASP A 193 -14.09 -7.07 -7.11
CA ASP A 193 -14.88 -8.28 -6.84
C ASP A 193 -14.72 -8.82 -5.42
N THR A 194 -14.06 -8.06 -4.53
CA THR A 194 -13.73 -8.40 -3.12
C THR A 194 -12.73 -9.54 -2.93
N THR A 195 -12.15 -10.05 -4.00
CA THR A 195 -11.11 -11.10 -3.91
C THR A 195 -9.75 -10.51 -3.59
N LEU A 196 -8.88 -11.36 -3.02
CA LEU A 196 -7.48 -11.04 -2.79
C LEU A 196 -6.59 -11.68 -3.84
N GLY A 197 -5.47 -11.03 -4.14
CA GLY A 197 -4.34 -11.69 -4.78
C GLY A 197 -3.76 -12.80 -3.89
N PHE A 198 -2.91 -13.61 -4.50
CA PHE A 198 -2.30 -14.72 -3.78
C PHE A 198 -1.36 -14.27 -2.65
N ASN A 199 -0.42 -13.34 -2.91
CA ASN A 199 0.48 -12.84 -1.87
C ASN A 199 -0.29 -12.15 -0.73
N GLN A 200 -1.36 -11.41 -1.08
CA GLN A 200 -2.29 -10.86 -0.10
C GLN A 200 -2.97 -11.94 0.74
N SER A 201 -3.26 -13.10 0.18
CA SER A 201 -3.84 -14.22 0.92
C SER A 201 -2.86 -14.77 1.97
N ILE A 202 -1.55 -14.79 1.69
CA ILE A 202 -0.51 -15.13 2.67
C ILE A 202 -0.48 -14.09 3.80
N GLU A 203 -0.50 -12.80 3.44
CA GLU A 203 -0.55 -11.68 4.39
C GLU A 203 -1.75 -11.80 5.35
N ILE A 204 -2.95 -12.04 4.80
CA ILE A 204 -4.17 -12.24 5.61
C ILE A 204 -4.09 -13.47 6.49
N ALA A 205 -3.52 -14.57 6.01
CA ALA A 205 -3.33 -15.77 6.82
C ALA A 205 -2.43 -15.48 8.03
N TYR A 206 -1.39 -14.67 7.85
CA TYR A 206 -0.54 -14.21 8.96
C TYR A 206 -1.31 -13.35 9.97
N LEU A 207 -2.04 -12.32 9.51
CA LEU A 207 -2.81 -11.43 10.39
C LEU A 207 -3.79 -12.24 11.27
N ARG A 208 -4.57 -13.12 10.63
CA ARG A 208 -5.53 -14.01 11.32
C ARG A 208 -4.84 -14.91 12.35
N ARG A 209 -3.72 -15.54 11.99
CA ARG A 209 -2.96 -16.42 12.88
C ARG A 209 -2.39 -15.69 14.09
N ARG A 210 -2.00 -14.43 13.93
CA ARG A 210 -1.47 -13.59 15.00
C ARG A 210 -2.56 -12.94 15.86
N GLY A 211 -3.83 -13.08 15.49
CA GLY A 211 -4.93 -12.39 16.14
C GLY A 211 -4.88 -10.88 15.93
N ILE A 212 -4.26 -10.42 14.84
CA ILE A 212 -4.24 -9.01 14.47
C ILE A 212 -5.55 -8.71 13.73
N GLU A 213 -6.34 -7.79 14.30
CA GLU A 213 -7.56 -7.31 13.67
C GLU A 213 -7.24 -6.42 12.47
N PHE A 214 -8.05 -6.51 11.43
CA PHE A 214 -7.92 -5.69 10.24
C PHE A 214 -9.30 -5.39 9.64
N VAL A 215 -9.39 -4.28 8.93
CA VAL A 215 -10.56 -3.83 8.18
C VAL A 215 -10.28 -4.08 6.70
N THR A 216 -11.32 -4.40 5.94
CA THR A 216 -11.23 -4.52 4.48
C THR A 216 -12.00 -3.42 3.77
N MET A 217 -11.47 -2.98 2.63
CA MET A 217 -12.08 -2.01 1.74
C MET A 217 -11.71 -2.34 0.30
N ARG A 218 -12.55 -2.04 -0.68
CA ARG A 218 -12.13 -2.16 -2.10
C ARG A 218 -11.10 -1.09 -2.43
N ALA A 219 -10.07 -1.45 -3.20
CA ALA A 219 -9.02 -0.52 -3.60
C ALA A 219 -9.57 0.70 -4.34
N LEU A 220 -10.55 0.50 -5.22
CA LEU A 220 -11.23 1.59 -5.92
C LEU A 220 -11.93 2.56 -4.95
N ASP A 221 -12.68 2.03 -3.97
CA ASP A 221 -13.39 2.88 -3.01
C ASP A 221 -12.44 3.68 -2.13
N PHE A 222 -11.28 3.12 -1.78
CA PHE A 222 -10.25 3.83 -1.04
C PHE A 222 -9.73 5.04 -1.83
N CYS A 223 -9.47 4.85 -3.13
CA CYS A 223 -9.01 5.92 -4.01
C CYS A 223 -10.10 6.98 -4.24
N ASP A 224 -11.36 6.56 -4.41
CA ASP A 224 -12.49 7.46 -4.58
C ASP A 224 -12.77 8.31 -3.32
N ALA A 225 -12.60 7.72 -2.13
CA ALA A 225 -12.80 8.43 -0.86
C ALA A 225 -11.79 9.58 -0.69
N ALA A 226 -10.51 9.33 -0.99
CA ALA A 226 -9.48 10.37 -0.92
C ALA A 226 -9.70 11.49 -1.96
N ALA A 227 -10.12 11.13 -3.18
CA ALA A 227 -10.39 12.11 -4.23
C ALA A 227 -11.60 13.03 -3.94
N ALA A 228 -12.56 12.58 -3.12
CA ALA A 228 -13.73 13.37 -2.77
C ALA A 228 -13.42 14.57 -1.85
N ASP A 229 -12.36 14.48 -1.06
CA ASP A 229 -11.94 15.54 -0.14
C ASP A 229 -11.16 16.66 -0.85
N ASP A 230 -10.39 16.36 -1.89
CA ASP A 230 -9.72 17.36 -2.73
C ASP A 230 -10.72 18.33 -3.40
N VAL A 231 -11.87 17.82 -3.84
CA VAL A 231 -12.95 18.66 -4.44
C VAL A 231 -13.63 19.54 -3.39
N CYS A 232 -13.64 19.13 -2.12
CA CYS A 232 -14.18 19.93 -1.02
C CYS A 232 -13.18 20.97 -0.48
N ALA A 233 -11.87 20.66 -0.51
CA ALA A 233 -10.80 21.58 -0.14
C ALA A 233 -10.68 22.72 -1.16
N GLU A 234 -10.69 22.43 -2.47
CA GLU A 234 -10.67 23.46 -3.51
C GLU A 234 -11.89 24.41 -3.43
N ARG A 235 -13.07 23.92 -3.05
CA ARG A 235 -14.28 24.74 -2.88
C ARG A 235 -14.26 25.65 -1.65
N LYS A 236 -13.43 25.35 -0.64
CA LYS A 236 -13.29 26.21 0.55
C LYS A 236 -12.23 27.30 0.34
N ASP A 237 -11.19 27.03 -0.46
CA ASP A 237 -10.14 28.00 -0.77
C ASP A 237 -10.48 28.91 -1.97
N SER A 238 -11.36 28.48 -2.88
CA SER A 238 -11.89 29.33 -3.95
C SER A 238 -13.12 30.10 -3.48
N GLY A 239 -12.91 31.12 -2.64
CA GLY A 239 -13.91 32.14 -2.29
C GLY A 239 -14.41 32.95 -3.50
N VAL A 240 -15.04 32.29 -4.47
CA VAL A 240 -15.52 32.85 -5.72
C VAL A 240 -16.96 32.41 -5.92
N HIS A 241 -17.85 33.41 -5.92
CA HIS A 241 -19.23 33.30 -6.32
C HIS A 241 -19.38 32.57 -7.67
N ALA A 242 -19.85 31.32 -7.63
CA ALA A 242 -20.42 30.68 -8.80
C ALA A 242 -21.81 31.29 -9.04
N VAL A 243 -21.84 32.31 -9.90
CA VAL A 243 -23.05 32.84 -10.52
C VAL A 243 -23.76 31.67 -11.23
N ARG A 244 -24.95 31.38 -10.75
CA ARG A 244 -25.90 30.42 -11.32
C ARG A 244 -26.32 30.95 -12.70
N GLN A 245 -25.70 30.50 -13.79
CA GLN A 245 -26.31 30.64 -15.12
C GLN A 245 -27.42 29.59 -15.25
N LEU A 246 -28.61 29.97 -14.79
CA LEU A 246 -29.86 29.36 -15.20
C LEU A 246 -30.05 29.64 -16.70
N SER A 247 -29.82 28.62 -17.53
CA SER A 247 -30.26 28.66 -18.92
C SER A 247 -31.80 28.52 -18.93
N VAL A 248 -32.47 29.67 -19.00
CA VAL A 248 -33.91 29.74 -19.26
C VAL A 248 -34.10 29.41 -20.75
N ARG A 249 -34.59 28.21 -21.04
CA ARG A 249 -35.18 27.93 -22.36
C ARG A 249 -36.49 28.70 -22.45
N ALA A 250 -36.54 29.69 -23.34
CA ALA A 250 -37.79 30.30 -23.78
C ALA A 250 -38.65 29.25 -24.54
N PRO A 251 -39.99 29.29 -24.42
CA PRO A 251 -40.85 28.43 -25.21
C PRO A 251 -40.90 28.93 -26.66
N ALA A 252 -40.81 28.01 -27.61
CA ALA A 252 -40.91 28.28 -29.04
C ALA A 252 -42.37 28.58 -29.45
N PRO A 253 -42.59 29.36 -30.52
CA PRO A 253 -43.91 29.82 -30.98
C PRO A 253 -44.79 28.71 -31.56
#